data_AF-A0A7Y8X5B8-F1
#
_entry.id   AF-A0A7Y8X5B8-F1
#
_cell.length_a   1.000
_cell.length_b   1.000
_cell.length_c   1.000
_cell.angle_alpha   90.00
_cell.angle_beta   90.00
_cell.angle_gamma   90.00
#
_symmetry.space_group_name_H-M   'P 1'
#
loop_
_entity.id
_entity.type
_entity.pdbx_description
1 polymer ?
#
loop_
_entity_poly.entity_id
_entity_poly.type
_entity_poly.pdbx_seq_one_letter_code
_entity_poly.pdbx_strand_id
1 'polypeptide(L)'
;MRLSFLEPLYTESGPFASVYLDTSRDVDQPDRAIALRWRRLREDLTRQGADRALLGVLEDAVGADADVPGTHGQAIFAAHGTLVLDGELPAPT
;
A
#
# COMPACT_ATOMS: atom_id res chain seq x y z
N MET A 1 17.79 -8.64 13.70
CA MET A 1 16.76 -8.16 12.74
C MET A 1 16.47 -9.30 11.76
N ARG A 2 15.23 -9.79 11.66
CA ARG A 2 14.85 -10.83 10.70
C ARG A 2 14.22 -10.16 9.47
N LEU A 3 14.87 -10.25 8.32
CA LEU A 3 14.40 -9.66 7.05
C LEU A 3 13.75 -10.69 6.12
N SER A 4 13.52 -11.91 6.61
CA SER A 4 12.94 -13.01 5.80
C SER A 4 11.55 -12.68 5.24
N PHE A 5 10.81 -11.74 5.84
CA PHE A 5 9.53 -11.27 5.29
C PHE A 5 9.66 -10.50 3.97
N LEU A 6 10.87 -10.03 3.61
CA LEU A 6 11.16 -9.39 2.33
C LEU A 6 11.52 -10.37 1.21
N GLU A 7 11.71 -11.65 1.52
CA GLU A 7 12.06 -12.70 0.55
C GLU A 7 11.15 -12.72 -0.71
N PRO A 8 9.83 -12.49 -0.60
CA PRO A 8 8.95 -12.41 -1.77
C PRO A 8 9.35 -11.32 -2.78
N LEU A 9 9.88 -10.18 -2.32
CA LEU A 9 10.30 -9.07 -3.19
C LEU A 9 11.51 -9.42 -4.08
N TYR A 10 12.32 -10.40 -3.68
CA TYR A 10 13.53 -10.81 -4.42
C TYR A 10 13.30 -12.07 -5.27
N THR A 11 12.19 -12.76 -5.07
CA THR A 11 11.86 -14.01 -5.77
C THR A 11 10.83 -13.78 -6.89
N GLU A 12 9.94 -12.80 -6.71
CA GLU A 12 8.97 -12.40 -7.73
C GLU A 12 9.63 -11.57 -8.83
N SER A 13 9.33 -11.92 -10.09
CA SER A 13 9.78 -11.12 -11.24
C SER A 13 8.87 -9.90 -11.39
N GLY A 14 9.43 -8.73 -11.68
CA GLY A 14 8.61 -7.53 -11.91
C GLY A 14 7.71 -7.61 -13.18
N PRO A 15 6.94 -6.54 -13.47
CA PRO A 15 6.97 -5.23 -12.81
C PRO A 15 6.19 -5.22 -11.49
N PHE A 16 6.73 -4.49 -10.51
CA PHE A 16 6.05 -4.22 -9.24
C PHE A 16 5.35 -2.86 -9.29
N ALA A 17 4.20 -2.77 -8.64
CA ALA A 17 3.69 -1.51 -8.12
C ALA A 17 4.00 -1.44 -6.62
N SER A 18 4.54 -0.29 -6.19
CA SER A 18 4.79 0.02 -4.79
C SER A 18 4.04 1.29 -4.43
N VAL A 19 3.24 1.26 -3.37
CA VAL A 19 2.56 2.43 -2.83
C VAL A 19 2.91 2.63 -1.38
N TYR A 20 3.12 3.90 -1.04
CA TYR A 20 3.39 4.37 0.31
C TYR A 20 2.32 5.41 0.61
N LEU A 21 1.61 5.24 1.71
CA LEU A 21 0.50 6.11 2.06
C LEU A 21 0.46 6.37 3.56
N ASP A 22 0.04 7.57 3.91
CA ASP A 22 -0.31 7.93 5.28
C ASP A 22 -1.67 7.31 5.64
N THR A 23 -1.64 6.37 6.59
CA THR A 23 -2.79 5.63 7.15
C THR A 23 -3.07 6.02 8.60
N SER A 24 -2.53 7.15 9.06
CA SER A 24 -2.70 7.67 10.42
C SER A 24 -4.17 7.71 10.87
N ARG A 25 -4.40 7.30 12.12
CA ARG A 25 -5.73 7.16 12.72
C ARG A 25 -6.08 8.26 13.74
N ASP A 26 -5.17 9.18 14.01
CA ASP A 26 -5.33 10.32 14.92
C ASP A 26 -5.88 11.59 14.24
N VAL A 27 -6.55 11.42 13.11
CA VAL A 27 -7.19 12.50 12.33
C VAL A 27 -8.72 12.42 12.43
N ASP A 28 -9.43 13.50 12.09
CA ASP A 28 -10.90 13.61 12.24
C ASP A 28 -11.68 12.56 11.43
N GLN A 29 -11.24 12.23 10.22
CA GLN A 29 -11.89 11.26 9.32
C GLN A 29 -10.84 10.38 8.62
N PRO A 30 -10.24 9.39 9.33
CA PRO A 30 -9.09 8.64 8.84
C PRO A 30 -9.40 7.87 7.56
N ASP A 31 -10.51 7.12 7.52
CA ASP A 31 -10.90 6.33 6.35
C ASP A 31 -11.13 7.20 5.12
N ARG A 32 -11.73 8.38 5.30
CA ARG A 32 -11.92 9.34 4.22
C ARG A 32 -10.59 9.92 3.73
N ALA A 33 -9.68 10.25 4.64
CA ALA A 33 -8.36 10.76 4.29
C ALA A 33 -7.56 9.71 3.50
N ILE A 34 -7.58 8.45 3.94
CA ILE A 34 -6.97 7.31 3.26
C ILE A 34 -7.58 7.12 1.86
N ALA A 35 -8.91 7.11 1.74
CA ALA A 35 -9.59 6.97 0.45
C ALA A 35 -9.26 8.09 -0.54
N LEU A 36 -9.08 9.34 -0.06
CA LEU A 36 -8.67 10.47 -0.90
C LEU A 36 -7.22 10.30 -1.41
N ARG A 37 -6.31 9.86 -0.54
CA ARG A 37 -4.91 9.57 -0.91
C ARG A 37 -4.84 8.42 -1.91
N TRP A 38 -5.58 7.35 -1.65
CA TRP A 38 -5.69 6.19 -2.56
C TRP A 38 -6.17 6.59 -3.94
N ARG A 39 -7.24 7.39 -4.04
CA ARG A 39 -7.77 7.82 -5.35
C ARG A 39 -6.69 8.49 -6.21
N ARG A 40 -5.89 9.38 -5.61
CA ARG A 40 -4.77 10.04 -6.31
C ARG A 40 -3.70 9.06 -6.75
N LEU A 41 -3.28 8.15 -5.86
CA LEU A 41 -2.29 7.12 -6.18
C LEU A 41 -2.78 6.18 -7.29
N ARG A 42 -4.05 5.78 -7.25
CA ARG A 42 -4.68 4.94 -8.27
C ARG A 42 -4.66 5.61 -9.64
N GLU A 43 -4.97 6.91 -9.72
CA GLU A 43 -4.88 7.69 -10.95
C GLU A 43 -3.44 7.72 -11.49
N ASP A 44 -2.46 7.93 -10.62
CA ASP A 44 -1.03 7.93 -10.97
C ASP A 44 -0.54 6.57 -11.46
N LEU A 45 -0.93 5.49 -10.80
CA LEU A 45 -0.60 4.11 -11.20
C LEU A 45 -1.26 3.74 -12.53
N THR A 46 -2.51 4.15 -12.74
CA THR A 46 -3.22 3.95 -14.02
C THR A 46 -2.45 4.63 -15.15
N ARG A 47 -1.96 5.86 -14.94
CA ARG A 47 -1.14 6.58 -15.93
C ARG A 47 0.21 5.92 -16.19
N GLN A 48 0.75 5.18 -15.23
CA GLN A 48 1.98 4.40 -15.36
C GLN A 48 1.75 3.03 -16.03
N GLY A 49 0.50 2.67 -16.34
CA GLY A 49 0.15 1.42 -17.02
C GLY A 49 -0.16 0.26 -16.08
N ALA A 50 -0.40 0.50 -14.79
CA ALA A 50 -0.90 -0.53 -13.89
C ALA A 50 -2.25 -1.07 -14.38
N ASP A 51 -2.36 -2.40 -14.49
CA ASP A 51 -3.60 -3.03 -14.92
C ASP A 51 -4.66 -3.05 -13.80
N ARG A 52 -5.90 -3.39 -14.17
CA ARG A 52 -7.02 -3.40 -13.24
C ARG A 52 -6.89 -4.44 -12.12
N ALA A 53 -6.23 -5.58 -12.37
CA ALA A 53 -6.06 -6.62 -11.38
C ALA A 53 -5.09 -6.15 -10.28
N LEU A 54 -3.99 -5.55 -10.69
CA LEU A 54 -3.00 -4.94 -9.80
C LEU A 54 -3.61 -3.80 -8.97
N LEU A 55 -4.38 -2.91 -9.60
CA LEU A 55 -5.07 -1.83 -8.89
C LEU A 55 -6.10 -2.34 -7.88
N GLY A 56 -6.80 -3.43 -8.20
CA GLY A 56 -7.77 -4.05 -7.29
C GLY A 56 -7.11 -4.62 -6.04
N VAL A 57 -6.00 -5.34 -6.20
CA VAL A 57 -5.23 -5.87 -5.07
C VAL A 57 -4.74 -4.76 -4.14
N LEU A 58 -4.23 -3.67 -4.71
CA LEU A 58 -3.79 -2.54 -3.91
C LEU A 58 -4.96 -1.86 -3.19
N GLU A 59 -6.11 -1.72 -3.86
CA GLU A 59 -7.33 -1.16 -3.25
C GLU A 59 -7.82 -1.97 -2.05
N ASP A 60 -7.77 -3.29 -2.14
CA ASP A 60 -8.18 -4.18 -1.05
C ASP A 60 -7.21 -4.14 0.15
N ALA A 61 -5.93 -3.83 -0.09
CA ALA A 61 -4.91 -3.77 0.95
C ALA A 61 -4.80 -2.39 1.64
N VAL A 62 -5.14 -1.31 0.93
CA VAL A 62 -5.01 0.06 1.46
C VAL A 62 -5.88 0.28 2.70
N GLY A 63 -5.24 0.68 3.79
CA GLY A 63 -5.88 0.95 5.07
C GLY A 63 -6.35 -0.30 5.82
N ALA A 64 -5.93 -1.50 5.40
CA ALA A 64 -6.16 -2.76 6.10
C ALA A 64 -5.40 -2.83 7.45
N ASP A 65 -4.44 -1.93 7.67
CA ASP A 65 -3.72 -1.71 8.93
C ASP A 65 -4.55 -0.98 10.01
N ALA A 66 -5.88 -1.06 9.96
CA ALA A 66 -6.78 -0.27 10.80
C ALA A 66 -6.61 -0.48 12.32
N ASP A 67 -6.00 -1.60 12.73
CA ASP A 67 -5.71 -1.90 14.13
C ASP A 67 -4.47 -1.15 14.67
N VAL A 68 -3.68 -0.51 13.80
CA VAL A 68 -2.52 0.31 14.20
C VAL A 68 -3.01 1.69 14.65
N PRO A 69 -2.81 2.09 15.92
CA PRO A 69 -3.27 3.39 16.40
C PRO A 69 -2.29 4.52 16.08
N GLY A 70 -2.79 5.76 16.06
CA GLY A 70 -1.96 6.96 15.98
C GLY A 70 -1.38 7.23 14.59
N THR A 71 -0.30 8.02 14.56
CA THR A 71 0.38 8.42 13.32
C THR A 71 1.22 7.28 12.76
N HIS A 72 0.95 6.85 11.53
CA HIS A 72 1.73 5.82 10.83
C HIS A 72 1.47 5.88 9.32
N GLY A 73 2.24 5.11 8.57
CA GLY A 73 1.99 4.86 7.15
C GLY A 73 1.93 3.38 6.83
N GLN A 74 1.58 3.08 5.58
CA GLN A 74 1.53 1.74 5.04
C GLN A 74 2.41 1.68 3.78
N ALA A 75 3.18 0.61 3.64
CA ALA A 75 3.93 0.27 2.44
C ALA A 75 3.37 -1.02 1.85
N ILE A 76 2.84 -0.93 0.64
CA ILE A 76 2.20 -2.05 -0.05
C ILE A 76 2.92 -2.29 -1.38
N PHE A 77 3.25 -3.55 -1.64
CA PHE A 77 3.89 -3.99 -2.87
C PHE A 77 3.03 -5.07 -3.51
N ALA A 78 2.76 -4.91 -4.80
CA ALA A 78 1.99 -5.87 -5.57
C ALA A 78 2.65 -6.13 -6.92
N ALA A 79 2.53 -7.36 -7.41
CA ALA A 79 3.01 -7.79 -8.73
C ALA A 79 2.08 -8.88 -9.28
N HIS A 80 1.91 -8.94 -10.61
CA HIS A 80 1.09 -9.96 -11.29
C HIS A 80 -0.35 -10.09 -10.74
N GLY A 81 -0.92 -8.98 -10.25
CA GLY A 81 -2.25 -9.01 -9.62
C GLY A 81 -2.29 -9.77 -8.29
N THR A 82 -1.19 -9.78 -7.54
CA THR A 82 -1.08 -10.39 -6.20
C THR A 82 -0.39 -9.45 -5.23
N LEU A 83 -0.79 -9.51 -3.95
CA LEU A 83 -0.15 -8.78 -2.88
C LEU A 83 1.14 -9.51 -2.50
N VAL A 84 2.27 -8.82 -2.59
CA VAL A 84 3.59 -9.38 -2.28
C VAL A 84 4.02 -9.00 -0.86
N LEU A 85 3.75 -7.76 -0.45
CA LEU A 85 4.06 -7.28 0.88
C LEU A 85 3.07 -6.20 1.30
N ASP A 86 2.67 -6.24 2.56
CA ASP A 86 1.97 -5.17 3.27
C ASP A 86 2.68 -4.99 4.62
N GLY A 87 3.10 -3.76 4.91
CA GLY A 87 3.87 -3.44 6.10
C GLY A 87 3.62 -2.05 6.63
N GLU A 88 3.60 -1.93 7.95
CA GLU A 88 3.53 -0.66 8.67
C GLU A 88 4.84 0.13 8.51
N LEU A 89 4.69 1.44 8.33
CA LEU A 89 5.75 2.44 8.43
C LEU A 89 5.58 3.23 9.73
N PRO A 90 6.64 3.37 10.55
CA PRO A 90 6.55 4.05 11.86
C PRO A 90 6.27 5.56 11.74
N ALA A 91 6.37 6.11 10.54
CA ALA A 91 5.95 7.47 10.22
C ALA A 91 5.44 7.55 8.77
N PRO A 92 4.46 8.40 8.49
CA PRO A 92 3.98 8.66 7.13
C PRO A 92 5.05 9.34 6.28
N THR A 93 5.01 9.10 4.97
CA THR A 93 5.91 9.70 3.96
C THR A 93 5.45 11.06 3.47
#